data_AF-A0A3D8HHH2-F1
#
_entry.id   AF-A0A3D8HHH2-F1
#
_cell.length_a   1.000
_cell.length_b   1.000
_cell.length_c   1.000
_cell.angle_alpha   90.00
_cell.angle_beta   90.00
_cell.angle_gamma   90.00
#
_symmetry.space_group_name_H-M   'P 1'
#
loop_
_entity.id
_entity.type
_entity.pdbx_description
1 polymer ?
#
loop_
_entity_poly.entity_id
_entity_poly.type
_entity_poly.pdbx_seq_one_letter_code
_entity_poly.pdbx_strand_id
1 'polypeptide(L)'
;MKTITIFFLFILLITTGCKRQNQTADDLITVDITKNSYPKKELILQDFMDVEYIPLETNDDFVNQGFVQAVGEKFIIVANYRKDGDIFVYDRTGRAIRKINRQGQGGEEYISFTSITLDEENNEMFLNDHWARKIKVYDLEGNFKRSFKQKQEGNTQFYGQIFNYDKENLICYDECNDDIPFLLVSKQNGSITKEIKTPFKEKKLFFQLLRHEKGTRMAGPGMYSRITPFNGNWILLEPSSDTIYTLMPDCSLRPFIARTPPIHTMDPGFYLVLKLVSNRYYFMESIKNVYDFSKEEGFPRTYLVYDTQEKDFFRYIIYNGDYSYKKEFYMSMLTPINSKGELWATLNAFELCRDYEKGKLKGKLKEVTATLGEDDNRVIMLVKHKK
;
A
#
# COMPACT_ATOMS: atom_id res chain seq x y z
N MET A 1 66.91 -17.00 43.14
CA MET A 1 65.76 -16.17 43.57
C MET A 1 65.31 -15.36 42.36
N LYS A 2 64.02 -15.45 42.00
CA LYS A 2 63.48 -15.15 40.67
C LYS A 2 63.29 -13.64 40.46
N THR A 3 63.80 -13.11 39.36
CA THR A 3 63.55 -11.76 38.86
C THR A 3 62.19 -11.73 38.15
N ILE A 4 61.27 -10.88 38.60
CA ILE A 4 59.93 -10.71 38.01
C ILE A 4 60.00 -9.54 37.02
N THR A 5 59.79 -9.84 35.74
CA THR A 5 59.68 -8.84 34.67
C THR A 5 58.21 -8.43 34.53
N ILE A 6 57.89 -7.17 34.77
CA ILE A 6 56.55 -6.59 34.62
C ILE A 6 56.36 -6.22 33.14
N PHE A 7 55.38 -6.85 32.48
CA PHE A 7 54.99 -6.56 31.11
C PHE A 7 53.78 -5.60 31.13
N PHE A 8 53.99 -4.34 30.74
CA PHE A 8 52.91 -3.35 30.58
C PHE A 8 52.19 -3.60 29.26
N LEU A 9 50.99 -4.20 29.32
CA LEU A 9 50.12 -4.40 28.17
C LEU A 9 49.36 -3.10 27.88
N PHE A 10 49.80 -2.35 26.87
CA PHE A 10 49.09 -1.17 26.37
C PHE A 10 47.88 -1.64 25.53
N ILE A 11 46.70 -1.67 26.15
CA ILE A 11 45.44 -1.95 25.43
C ILE A 11 45.09 -0.70 24.62
N LEU A 12 45.33 -0.76 23.31
CA LEU A 12 44.89 0.25 22.35
C LEU A 12 43.37 0.10 22.17
N LEU A 13 42.59 0.95 22.84
CA LEU A 13 41.17 1.13 22.61
C LEU A 13 40.96 1.73 21.21
N ILE A 14 40.76 0.88 20.20
CA ILE A 14 40.30 1.30 18.88
C ILE A 14 38.81 1.63 19.02
N THR A 15 38.49 2.90 19.27
CA THR A 15 37.14 3.41 19.10
C THR A 15 36.82 3.43 17.62
N THR A 16 36.16 2.38 17.13
CA THR A 16 35.48 2.41 15.83
C THR A 16 34.33 3.39 15.93
N GLY A 17 34.62 4.65 15.60
CA GLY A 17 33.59 5.65 15.37
C GLY A 17 32.72 5.20 14.21
N CYS A 18 31.47 4.83 14.48
CA CYS A 18 30.44 4.72 13.46
C CYS A 18 30.35 6.08 12.76
N LYS A 19 30.91 6.18 11.55
CA LYS A 19 30.57 7.26 10.63
C LYS A 19 29.07 7.17 10.38
N ARG A 20 28.31 8.06 11.01
CA ARG A 20 26.96 8.40 10.56
C ARG A 20 27.12 8.91 9.13
N GLN A 21 26.72 8.11 8.16
CA GLN A 21 26.72 8.49 6.77
C GLN A 21 25.60 9.52 6.62
N ASN A 22 25.95 10.79 6.77
CA ASN A 22 25.04 11.88 6.43
C ASN A 22 24.82 11.79 4.92
N GLN A 23 23.58 11.55 4.49
CA GLN A 23 23.20 11.72 3.09
C GLN A 23 23.54 13.15 2.69
N THR A 24 24.47 13.31 1.75
CA THR A 24 24.76 14.61 1.15
C THR A 24 23.61 15.03 0.24
N ALA A 25 23.40 16.34 0.05
CA ALA A 25 22.33 16.86 -0.81
C ALA A 25 22.37 16.30 -2.25
N ASP A 26 23.55 15.88 -2.72
CA ASP A 26 23.77 15.24 -4.04
C ASP A 26 23.19 13.82 -4.17
N ASP A 27 22.80 13.17 -3.07
CA ASP A 27 22.24 11.80 -3.09
C ASP A 27 20.70 11.77 -3.09
N LEU A 28 20.02 12.91 -2.93
CA LEU A 28 18.56 12.97 -2.90
C LEU A 28 17.97 12.90 -4.30
N ILE A 29 17.16 11.87 -4.55
CA ILE A 29 16.43 11.72 -5.80
C ILE A 29 15.47 12.89 -5.96
N THR A 30 15.66 13.68 -7.01
CA THR A 30 14.80 14.83 -7.33
C THR A 30 14.10 14.61 -8.65
N VAL A 31 12.77 14.76 -8.67
CA VAL A 31 11.94 14.62 -9.88
C VAL A 31 11.33 15.96 -10.28
N ASP A 32 11.62 16.41 -11.49
CA ASP A 32 10.92 17.52 -12.13
C ASP A 32 9.59 17.04 -12.71
N ILE A 33 8.50 17.31 -12.01
CA ILE A 33 7.16 16.86 -12.40
C ILE A 33 6.58 17.64 -13.58
N THR A 34 7.24 18.72 -14.03
CA THR A 34 6.85 19.51 -15.22
C THR A 34 7.58 19.07 -16.49
N LYS A 35 8.69 18.34 -16.33
CA LYS A 35 9.41 17.74 -17.45
C LYS A 35 8.53 16.68 -18.11
N ASN A 36 8.15 16.93 -19.36
CA ASN A 36 7.29 16.02 -20.13
C ASN A 36 8.06 15.13 -21.11
N SER A 37 9.37 15.36 -21.26
CA SER A 37 10.23 14.57 -22.14
C SER A 37 11.16 13.69 -21.31
N TYR A 38 10.85 12.39 -21.29
CA TYR A 38 11.72 11.35 -20.74
C TYR A 38 11.84 10.22 -21.75
N PRO A 39 13.01 9.57 -21.84
CA PRO A 39 13.15 8.36 -22.64
C PRO A 39 12.15 7.28 -22.20
N LYS A 40 11.73 6.44 -23.14
CA LYS A 40 10.80 5.35 -22.87
C LYS A 40 11.56 4.07 -22.51
N LYS A 41 11.10 3.38 -21.47
CA LYS A 41 11.55 2.05 -21.07
C LYS A 41 10.39 1.06 -21.14
N GLU A 42 10.60 -0.06 -21.82
CA GLU A 42 9.67 -1.18 -21.84
C GLU A 42 10.18 -2.25 -20.88
N LEU A 43 9.31 -2.74 -19.99
CA LEU A 43 9.68 -3.69 -18.94
C LEU A 43 8.67 -4.84 -18.88
N ILE A 44 9.14 -6.01 -18.47
CA ILE A 44 8.28 -7.15 -18.14
C ILE A 44 8.21 -7.24 -16.62
N LEU A 45 7.00 -7.32 -16.05
CA LEU A 45 6.80 -7.31 -14.60
C LEU A 45 7.61 -8.43 -13.91
N GLN A 46 7.58 -9.63 -14.48
CA GLN A 46 8.26 -10.83 -13.99
C GLN A 46 9.79 -10.75 -14.10
N ASP A 47 10.37 -9.77 -14.79
CA ASP A 47 11.83 -9.60 -14.84
C ASP A 47 12.36 -9.03 -13.51
N PHE A 48 11.58 -8.17 -12.83
CA PHE A 48 12.02 -7.47 -11.62
C PHE A 48 11.16 -7.73 -10.37
N MET A 49 9.98 -8.35 -10.51
CA MET A 49 9.14 -8.80 -9.40
C MET A 49 8.85 -10.30 -9.51
N ASP A 50 8.58 -10.94 -8.38
CA ASP A 50 8.02 -12.30 -8.35
C ASP A 50 6.50 -12.21 -8.40
N VAL A 51 5.87 -12.99 -9.28
CA VAL A 51 4.42 -13.03 -9.44
C VAL A 51 3.90 -14.40 -9.05
N GLU A 52 2.90 -14.41 -8.18
CA GLU A 52 2.17 -15.59 -7.71
C GLU A 52 0.68 -15.42 -8.06
N TYR A 53 0.07 -16.46 -8.61
CA TYR A 53 -1.36 -16.50 -8.92
C TYR A 53 -2.03 -17.51 -7.99
N ILE A 54 -3.07 -17.08 -7.28
CA ILE A 54 -3.77 -17.88 -6.28
C ILE A 54 -5.25 -17.94 -6.69
N PRO A 55 -5.70 -19.06 -7.28
CA PRO A 55 -7.12 -19.26 -7.55
C PRO A 55 -7.86 -19.41 -6.22
N LEU A 56 -8.93 -18.65 -6.02
CA LEU A 56 -9.75 -18.78 -4.81
C LEU A 56 -10.78 -19.89 -5.02
N GLU A 57 -10.83 -20.85 -4.11
CA GLU A 57 -11.84 -21.91 -4.12
C GLU A 57 -13.26 -21.33 -4.21
N THR A 58 -14.08 -21.92 -5.08
CA THR A 58 -15.47 -21.53 -5.32
C THR A 58 -16.40 -22.67 -5.00
N ASN A 59 -17.38 -22.39 -4.14
CA ASN A 59 -18.49 -23.26 -3.79
C ASN A 59 -19.66 -22.38 -3.30
N ASP A 60 -20.80 -22.98 -3.01
CA ASP A 60 -22.04 -22.27 -2.64
C ASP A 60 -21.84 -21.28 -1.48
N ASP A 61 -20.92 -21.56 -0.56
CA ASP A 61 -20.64 -20.70 0.60
C ASP A 61 -19.54 -19.67 0.39
N PHE A 62 -18.75 -19.81 -0.67
CA PHE A 62 -17.53 -19.03 -0.94
C PHE A 62 -17.56 -18.27 -2.26
N VAL A 63 -18.73 -17.80 -2.71
CA VAL A 63 -18.82 -16.90 -3.86
C VAL A 63 -18.52 -15.46 -3.43
N ASN A 64 -17.51 -14.83 -4.05
CA ASN A 64 -17.10 -13.46 -3.69
C ASN A 64 -16.54 -12.66 -4.87
N GLN A 65 -16.33 -11.36 -4.65
CA GLN A 65 -15.85 -10.42 -5.66
C GLN A 65 -14.32 -10.26 -5.68
N GLY A 66 -13.58 -11.05 -4.91
CA GLY A 66 -12.11 -11.01 -4.86
C GLY A 66 -11.53 -9.75 -4.22
N PHE A 67 -12.28 -8.99 -3.40
CA PHE A 67 -11.74 -7.78 -2.80
C PHE A 67 -10.81 -8.12 -1.62
N VAL A 68 -9.53 -8.34 -1.92
CA VAL A 68 -8.51 -8.72 -0.93
C VAL A 68 -8.32 -7.59 0.08
N GLN A 69 -8.52 -7.91 1.36
CA GLN A 69 -8.35 -6.99 2.48
C GLN A 69 -6.99 -7.13 3.15
N ALA A 70 -6.48 -8.35 3.28
CA ALA A 70 -5.20 -8.62 3.92
C ALA A 70 -4.61 -9.95 3.45
N VAL A 71 -3.28 -10.05 3.51
CA VAL A 71 -2.52 -11.27 3.24
C VAL A 71 -1.46 -11.43 4.33
N GLY A 72 -1.57 -12.51 5.10
CA GLY A 72 -0.63 -12.92 6.15
C GLY A 72 0.27 -14.08 5.72
N GLU A 73 0.92 -14.73 6.69
CA GLU A 73 1.71 -15.94 6.46
C GLU A 73 0.82 -17.16 6.20
N LYS A 74 -0.34 -17.21 6.87
CA LYS A 74 -1.25 -18.36 6.84
C LYS A 74 -2.52 -18.07 6.05
N PHE A 75 -3.03 -16.85 6.15
CA PHE A 75 -4.37 -16.53 5.67
C PHE A 75 -4.39 -15.42 4.61
N ILE A 76 -5.39 -15.52 3.74
CA ILE A 76 -5.81 -14.46 2.83
C ILE A 76 -7.23 -14.08 3.24
N ILE A 77 -7.44 -12.79 3.45
CA ILE A 77 -8.73 -12.23 3.85
C ILE A 77 -9.34 -11.52 2.65
N VAL A 78 -10.55 -11.92 2.27
CA VAL A 78 -11.28 -11.39 1.12
C VAL A 78 -12.66 -10.92 1.58
N ALA A 79 -13.16 -9.84 0.98
CA ALA A 79 -14.50 -9.31 1.21
C ALA A 79 -15.20 -9.02 -0.13
N ASN A 80 -16.37 -8.39 -0.06
CA ASN A 80 -17.13 -7.94 -1.23
C ASN A 80 -17.23 -6.41 -1.30
N TYR A 81 -17.24 -5.87 -2.52
CA TYR A 81 -17.46 -4.44 -2.77
C TYR A 81 -18.87 -3.98 -2.38
N ARG A 82 -19.87 -4.88 -2.45
CA ARG A 82 -21.27 -4.59 -2.07
C ARG A 82 -21.50 -4.42 -0.57
N LYS A 83 -20.48 -4.67 0.27
CA LYS A 83 -20.51 -4.51 1.74
C LYS A 83 -21.66 -5.28 2.43
N ASP A 84 -21.82 -6.55 2.05
CA ASP A 84 -22.74 -7.54 2.66
C ASP A 84 -22.25 -8.07 4.02
N GLY A 85 -21.11 -7.56 4.49
CA GLY A 85 -20.53 -7.92 5.77
C GLY A 85 -19.73 -9.21 5.76
N ASP A 86 -19.73 -9.97 4.67
CA ASP A 86 -18.99 -11.23 4.61
C ASP A 86 -17.48 -11.02 4.55
N ILE A 87 -16.78 -11.81 5.34
CA ILE A 87 -15.32 -11.91 5.37
C ILE A 87 -14.96 -13.37 5.10
N PHE A 88 -14.33 -13.62 3.96
CA PHE A 88 -13.89 -14.94 3.54
C PHE A 88 -12.42 -15.12 3.95
N VAL A 89 -12.15 -16.21 4.67
CA VAL A 89 -10.80 -16.59 5.09
C VAL A 89 -10.37 -17.79 4.27
N TYR A 90 -9.28 -17.60 3.53
CA TYR A 90 -8.63 -18.62 2.72
C TYR A 90 -7.25 -18.93 3.28
N ASP A 91 -6.72 -20.12 2.98
CA ASP A 91 -5.30 -20.38 3.18
C ASP A 91 -4.45 -19.76 2.06
N ARG A 92 -3.12 -19.90 2.17
CA ARG A 92 -2.17 -19.40 1.16
C ARG A 92 -2.26 -20.08 -0.21
N THR A 93 -2.91 -21.24 -0.31
CA THR A 93 -3.15 -21.94 -1.58
C THR A 93 -4.44 -21.52 -2.25
N GLY A 94 -5.28 -20.72 -1.56
CA GLY A 94 -6.59 -20.30 -2.03
C GLY A 94 -7.72 -21.24 -1.64
N ARG A 95 -7.48 -22.21 -0.75
CA ARG A 95 -8.50 -23.11 -0.24
C ARG A 95 -9.38 -22.39 0.79
N ALA A 96 -10.69 -22.58 0.71
CA ALA A 96 -11.66 -22.03 1.62
C ALA A 96 -11.47 -22.62 3.04
N ILE A 97 -11.42 -21.76 4.05
CA ILE A 97 -11.31 -22.19 5.46
C ILE A 97 -12.61 -21.89 6.21
N ARG A 98 -13.02 -20.62 6.22
CA ARG A 98 -14.20 -20.15 6.96
C ARG A 98 -14.73 -18.82 6.41
N LYS A 99 -16.00 -18.56 6.68
CA LYS A 99 -16.69 -17.30 6.41
C LYS A 99 -17.14 -16.69 7.74
N ILE A 100 -16.82 -15.43 7.95
CA ILE A 100 -17.18 -14.66 9.16
C ILE A 100 -18.15 -13.56 8.73
N ASN A 101 -19.26 -13.42 9.45
CA ASN A 101 -20.14 -12.27 9.32
C ASN A 101 -20.63 -11.83 10.71
N ARG A 102 -20.23 -10.62 11.11
CA ARG A 102 -20.65 -9.96 12.36
C ARG A 102 -21.26 -8.58 12.06
N GLN A 103 -21.89 -8.42 10.89
CA GLN A 103 -22.50 -7.17 10.51
C GLN A 103 -23.79 -6.93 11.30
N GLY A 104 -23.90 -5.75 11.91
CA GLY A 104 -25.07 -5.37 12.69
C GLY A 104 -24.86 -4.09 13.49
N GLN A 105 -25.74 -3.84 14.45
CA GLN A 105 -25.75 -2.62 15.27
C GLN A 105 -25.36 -2.86 16.73
N GLY A 106 -25.08 -4.11 17.10
CA GLY A 106 -24.63 -4.49 18.44
C GLY A 106 -23.25 -3.96 18.79
N GLY A 107 -22.94 -3.94 20.10
CA GLY A 107 -21.65 -3.44 20.60
C GLY A 107 -20.43 -4.21 20.07
N GLU A 108 -20.62 -5.50 19.79
CA GLU A 108 -19.61 -6.43 19.28
C GLU A 108 -19.67 -6.65 17.77
N GLU A 109 -20.57 -5.97 17.09
CA GLU A 109 -20.79 -6.07 15.64
C GLU A 109 -20.14 -4.88 14.93
N TYR A 110 -19.85 -5.00 13.64
CA TYR A 110 -19.47 -3.87 12.80
C TYR A 110 -20.67 -3.40 11.97
N ILE A 111 -20.81 -2.08 11.80
CA ILE A 111 -21.87 -1.53 10.95
C ILE A 111 -21.46 -1.70 9.48
N SER A 112 -20.23 -1.29 9.16
CA SER A 112 -19.61 -1.45 7.85
C SER A 112 -18.12 -1.15 7.97
N PHE A 113 -17.27 -2.01 7.40
CA PHE A 113 -15.84 -1.78 7.38
C PHE A 113 -15.35 -1.27 6.01
N THR A 114 -14.26 -0.51 6.01
CA THR A 114 -13.56 -0.05 4.81
C THR A 114 -12.27 -0.82 4.53
N SER A 115 -11.65 -1.35 5.57
CA SER A 115 -10.43 -2.13 5.49
C SER A 115 -10.34 -3.11 6.65
N ILE A 116 -9.56 -4.16 6.44
CA ILE A 116 -9.21 -5.15 7.47
C ILE A 116 -7.67 -5.26 7.52
N THR A 117 -7.10 -5.14 8.71
CA THR A 117 -5.67 -5.35 8.94
C THR A 117 -5.47 -6.64 9.73
N LEU A 118 -4.55 -7.48 9.28
CA LEU A 118 -4.28 -8.79 9.87
C LEU A 118 -3.03 -8.76 10.76
N ASP A 119 -3.13 -9.41 11.92
CA ASP A 119 -2.02 -9.65 12.83
C ASP A 119 -2.06 -11.11 13.32
N GLU A 120 -1.49 -12.00 12.51
CA GLU A 120 -1.50 -13.43 12.80
C GLU A 120 -0.68 -13.80 14.04
N GLU A 121 0.35 -13.02 14.38
CA GLU A 121 1.19 -13.28 15.55
C GLU A 121 0.40 -13.13 16.86
N ASN A 122 -0.48 -12.13 16.92
CA ASN A 122 -1.34 -11.88 18.07
C ASN A 122 -2.72 -12.57 17.98
N ASN A 123 -2.99 -13.30 16.88
CA ASN A 123 -4.31 -13.86 16.56
C ASN A 123 -5.39 -12.77 16.57
N GLU A 124 -5.16 -11.68 15.81
CA GLU A 124 -6.06 -10.52 15.76
C GLU A 124 -6.32 -10.04 14.33
N MET A 125 -7.53 -9.52 14.14
CA MET A 125 -8.00 -8.87 12.93
C MET A 125 -8.65 -7.54 13.30
N PHE A 126 -8.16 -6.44 12.71
CA PHE A 126 -8.59 -5.07 12.99
C PHE A 126 -9.45 -4.56 11.83
N LEU A 127 -10.73 -4.34 12.08
CA LEU A 127 -11.67 -3.83 11.08
C LEU A 127 -11.89 -2.34 11.31
N ASN A 128 -11.71 -1.56 10.26
CA ASN A 128 -11.94 -0.13 10.27
C ASN A 128 -13.42 0.17 10.03
N ASP A 129 -14.20 0.30 11.11
CA ASP A 129 -15.60 0.71 11.05
C ASP A 129 -15.69 2.24 10.90
N HIS A 130 -15.63 2.67 9.64
CA HIS A 130 -15.58 4.08 9.26
C HIS A 130 -16.81 4.87 9.74
N TRP A 131 -18.01 4.29 9.69
CA TRP A 131 -19.23 4.97 10.14
C TRP A 131 -19.24 5.17 11.64
N ALA A 132 -18.78 4.16 12.40
CA ALA A 132 -18.68 4.27 13.85
C ALA A 132 -17.45 5.06 14.32
N ARG A 133 -16.51 5.40 13.41
CA ARG A 133 -15.16 5.91 13.72
C ARG A 133 -14.47 5.08 14.79
N LYS A 134 -14.56 3.75 14.66
CA LYS A 134 -14.00 2.76 15.58
C LYS A 134 -13.17 1.75 14.84
N ILE A 135 -12.20 1.17 15.53
CA ILE A 135 -11.56 -0.07 15.11
C ILE A 135 -12.15 -1.18 15.96
N LYS A 136 -12.70 -2.19 15.28
CA LYS A 136 -13.23 -3.41 15.90
C LYS A 136 -12.16 -4.49 15.80
N VAL A 137 -11.86 -5.16 16.91
CA VAL A 137 -10.84 -6.20 16.98
C VAL A 137 -11.51 -7.53 17.23
N TYR A 138 -11.27 -8.48 16.34
CA TYR A 138 -11.70 -9.87 16.48
C TYR A 138 -10.47 -10.77 16.50
N ASP A 139 -10.62 -11.99 16.98
CA ASP A 139 -9.66 -13.04 16.67
C ASP A 139 -9.84 -13.56 15.23
N LEU A 140 -8.98 -14.48 14.80
CA LEU A 140 -9.02 -15.04 13.45
C LEU A 140 -10.14 -16.07 13.22
N GLU A 141 -10.89 -16.42 14.27
CA GLU A 141 -12.10 -17.23 14.20
C GLU A 141 -13.38 -16.36 14.16
N GLY A 142 -13.24 -15.04 14.29
CA GLY A 142 -14.34 -14.07 14.23
C GLY A 142 -14.98 -13.73 15.57
N ASN A 143 -14.37 -14.13 16.69
CA ASN A 143 -14.84 -13.76 18.02
C ASN A 143 -14.41 -12.35 18.37
N PHE A 144 -15.34 -11.54 18.87
CA PHE A 144 -15.04 -10.18 19.28
C PHE A 144 -14.09 -10.16 20.48
N LYS A 145 -13.04 -9.34 20.40
CA LYS A 145 -12.09 -9.13 21.51
C LYS A 145 -12.32 -7.79 22.19
N ARG A 146 -12.32 -6.71 21.40
CA ARG A 146 -12.44 -5.33 21.89
C ARG A 146 -12.75 -4.36 20.76
N SER A 147 -13.02 -3.11 21.14
CA SER A 147 -13.07 -2.00 20.20
C SER A 147 -12.51 -0.74 20.82
N PHE A 148 -11.98 0.15 19.99
CA PHE A 148 -11.52 1.46 20.41
C PHE A 148 -11.90 2.52 19.39
N LYS A 149 -12.05 3.75 19.87
CA LYS A 149 -12.34 4.91 19.02
C LYS A 149 -11.07 5.32 18.28
N GLN A 150 -11.23 5.78 17.04
CA GLN A 150 -10.17 6.52 16.35
C GLN A 150 -9.98 7.89 17.02
N LYS A 151 -8.88 8.58 16.74
CA LYS A 151 -8.66 9.96 17.20
C LYS A 151 -9.87 10.82 16.83
N GLN A 152 -10.39 11.56 17.81
CA GLN A 152 -11.55 12.46 17.66
C GLN A 152 -11.20 13.93 17.90
N GLU A 153 -10.00 14.19 18.44
CA GLU A 153 -9.52 15.53 18.74
C GLU A 153 -8.82 16.16 17.54
N GLY A 154 -9.08 17.45 17.30
CA GLY A 154 -8.58 18.21 16.16
C GLY A 154 -9.42 18.05 14.89
N ASN A 155 -8.95 18.62 13.79
CA ASN A 155 -9.60 18.50 12.48
C ASN A 155 -9.28 17.13 11.88
N THR A 156 -10.00 16.09 12.29
CA THR A 156 -9.81 14.69 11.86
C THR A 156 -11.14 14.07 11.44
N GLN A 157 -11.14 13.26 10.37
CA GLN A 157 -12.33 12.56 9.90
C GLN A 157 -12.31 11.06 10.20
N PHE A 158 -11.35 10.32 9.66
CA PHE A 158 -11.20 8.89 9.90
C PHE A 158 -9.85 8.43 9.34
N TYR A 159 -9.39 7.27 9.80
CA TYR A 159 -8.22 6.63 9.23
C TYR A 159 -8.58 6.04 7.86
N GLY A 160 -8.03 6.62 6.79
CA GLY A 160 -8.23 6.16 5.42
C GLY A 160 -7.42 4.90 5.10
N GLN A 161 -6.24 4.74 5.73
CA GLN A 161 -5.42 3.54 5.61
C GLN A 161 -4.88 3.10 6.98
N ILE A 162 -4.76 1.79 7.16
CA ILE A 162 -4.27 1.16 8.37
C ILE A 162 -3.41 -0.04 7.96
N PHE A 163 -2.20 -0.12 8.50
CA PHE A 163 -1.32 -1.29 8.36
C PHE A 163 -0.86 -1.79 9.74
N ASN A 164 -0.54 -3.07 9.79
CA ASN A 164 0.14 -3.67 10.94
C ASN A 164 1.60 -3.18 10.96
N TYR A 165 1.97 -2.36 11.95
CA TYR A 165 3.28 -1.70 12.00
C TYR A 165 4.31 -2.54 12.76
N ASP A 166 4.02 -2.86 14.02
CA ASP A 166 4.84 -3.71 14.89
C ASP A 166 3.93 -4.54 15.81
N LYS A 167 4.48 -5.26 16.78
CA LYS A 167 3.71 -6.09 17.71
C LYS A 167 2.63 -5.34 18.49
N GLU A 168 2.83 -4.06 18.78
CA GLU A 168 1.99 -3.25 19.68
C GLU A 168 1.17 -2.19 18.96
N ASN A 169 1.55 -1.81 17.74
CA ASN A 169 1.05 -0.63 17.05
C ASN A 169 0.54 -0.93 15.63
N LEU A 170 -0.49 -0.19 15.24
CA LEU A 170 -0.90 0.02 13.86
C LEU A 170 -0.27 1.33 13.36
N ILE A 171 0.02 1.43 12.06
CA ILE A 171 0.30 2.71 11.40
C ILE A 171 -0.94 3.14 10.62
N CYS A 172 -1.44 4.34 10.90
CA CYS A 172 -2.66 4.89 10.35
C CYS A 172 -2.37 6.17 9.56
N TYR A 173 -3.13 6.40 8.50
CA TYR A 173 -3.16 7.65 7.75
C TYR A 173 -4.54 8.31 7.80
N ASP A 174 -4.59 9.58 8.17
CA ASP A 174 -5.79 10.43 8.15
C ASP A 174 -5.61 11.54 7.10
N GLU A 175 -6.29 11.38 5.96
CA GLU A 175 -6.17 12.31 4.83
C GLU A 175 -6.66 13.71 5.19
N CYS A 176 -7.64 13.81 6.09
CA CYS A 176 -8.27 15.07 6.46
C CYS A 176 -7.62 15.74 7.67
N ASN A 177 -6.56 15.14 8.24
CA ASN A 177 -5.81 15.78 9.30
C ASN A 177 -4.96 16.94 8.76
N ASP A 178 -5.26 18.15 9.22
CA ASP A 178 -4.61 19.39 8.76
C ASP A 178 -3.12 19.48 9.14
N ASP A 179 -2.70 18.81 10.21
CA ASP A 179 -1.36 18.95 10.79
C ASP A 179 -0.56 17.66 10.83
N ILE A 180 -1.21 16.54 11.16
CA ILE A 180 -0.57 15.27 11.53
C ILE A 180 -1.25 14.13 10.76
N PRO A 181 -0.80 13.87 9.52
CA PRO A 181 -1.44 12.88 8.66
C PRO A 181 -1.18 11.43 9.09
N PHE A 182 -0.05 11.14 9.75
CA PHE A 182 0.36 9.77 10.10
C PHE A 182 0.45 9.58 11.61
N LEU A 183 -0.04 8.43 12.07
CA LEU A 183 -0.14 8.09 13.50
C LEU A 183 0.31 6.65 13.73
N LEU A 184 1.05 6.41 14.81
CA LEU A 184 1.13 5.08 15.41
C LEU A 184 0.07 4.97 16.51
N VAL A 185 -0.72 3.91 16.43
CA VAL A 185 -1.90 3.69 17.26
C VAL A 185 -1.77 2.36 17.99
N SER A 186 -1.86 2.38 19.32
CA SER A 186 -1.80 1.17 20.14
C SER A 186 -2.92 0.21 19.74
N LYS A 187 -2.56 -1.03 19.42
CA LYS A 187 -3.50 -2.13 19.18
C LYS A 187 -4.35 -2.43 20.40
N GLN A 188 -3.86 -2.16 21.61
CA GLN A 188 -4.54 -2.54 22.84
C GLN A 188 -5.78 -1.68 23.11
N ASN A 189 -5.66 -0.35 22.95
CA ASN A 189 -6.69 0.58 23.39
C ASN A 189 -6.93 1.76 22.44
N GLY A 190 -6.22 1.85 21.32
CA GLY A 190 -6.34 2.94 20.36
C GLY A 190 -5.64 4.24 20.74
N SER A 191 -4.87 4.29 21.83
CA SER A 191 -4.12 5.48 22.19
C SER A 191 -3.03 5.78 21.15
N ILE A 192 -2.82 7.06 20.84
CA ILE A 192 -1.74 7.48 19.95
C ILE A 192 -0.40 7.30 20.68
N THR A 193 0.44 6.41 20.18
CA THR A 193 1.79 6.16 20.72
C THR A 193 2.82 7.06 20.07
N LYS A 194 2.59 7.46 18.81
CA LYS A 194 3.41 8.43 18.10
C LYS A 194 2.61 9.23 17.09
N GLU A 195 2.86 10.53 17.06
CA GLU A 195 2.45 11.41 15.97
C GLU A 195 3.62 11.61 15.00
N ILE A 196 3.37 11.40 13.71
CA ILE A 196 4.39 11.52 12.66
C ILE A 196 4.00 12.67 11.74
N LYS A 197 4.71 13.78 11.88
CA LYS A 197 4.51 15.00 11.09
C LYS A 197 5.45 15.05 9.90
N THR A 198 4.91 14.95 8.70
CA THR A 198 5.63 15.26 7.46
C THR A 198 5.63 16.78 7.22
N PRO A 199 6.74 17.39 6.80
CA PRO A 199 6.79 18.83 6.51
C PRO A 199 5.93 19.21 5.29
N PHE A 200 5.02 20.18 5.46
CA PHE A 200 4.31 20.86 4.37
C PHE A 200 3.86 22.26 4.84
N LYS A 201 3.58 23.15 3.87
CA LYS A 201 3.19 24.54 4.15
C LYS A 201 1.68 24.70 4.36
N GLU A 202 0.89 24.06 3.51
CA GLU A 202 -0.57 24.13 3.51
C GLU A 202 -1.12 22.75 3.15
N LYS A 203 -2.21 22.33 3.81
CA LYS A 203 -2.85 21.05 3.51
C LYS A 203 -3.50 21.11 2.13
N LYS A 204 -3.18 20.14 1.27
CA LYS A 204 -3.78 19.96 -0.05
C LYS A 204 -4.50 18.63 -0.12
N LEU A 205 -5.78 18.69 -0.49
CA LEU A 205 -6.63 17.52 -0.62
C LEU A 205 -6.49 16.92 -2.02
N PHE A 206 -6.39 15.60 -2.07
CA PHE A 206 -6.18 14.86 -3.33
C PHE A 206 -7.50 14.53 -4.04
N PHE A 207 -8.40 15.50 -4.10
CA PHE A 207 -9.69 15.41 -4.77
C PHE A 207 -10.19 16.81 -5.15
N GLN A 208 -11.13 16.84 -6.08
CA GLN A 208 -11.87 18.02 -6.50
C GLN A 208 -13.25 18.03 -5.84
N LEU A 209 -13.72 19.22 -5.47
CA LEU A 209 -15.05 19.43 -4.90
C LEU A 209 -15.84 20.39 -5.79
N LEU A 210 -17.09 20.02 -6.10
CA LEU A 210 -18.07 20.90 -6.73
C LEU A 210 -19.24 21.12 -5.76
N ARG A 211 -19.32 22.34 -5.21
CA ARG A 211 -20.45 22.78 -4.37
C ARG A 211 -21.57 23.33 -5.25
N HIS A 212 -22.79 22.92 -4.98
CA HIS A 212 -24.01 23.42 -5.61
C HIS A 212 -25.14 23.46 -4.58
N GLU A 213 -26.28 24.07 -4.90
CA GLU A 213 -27.36 24.33 -3.93
C GLU A 213 -27.88 23.07 -3.21
N LYS A 214 -27.82 21.90 -3.86
CA LYS A 214 -28.34 20.62 -3.36
C LYS A 214 -27.29 19.71 -2.73
N GLY A 215 -26.03 20.13 -2.64
CA GLY A 215 -24.97 19.32 -2.02
C GLY A 215 -23.57 19.56 -2.58
N THR A 216 -22.67 18.63 -2.28
CA THR A 216 -21.28 18.66 -2.76
C THR A 216 -20.98 17.37 -3.52
N ARG A 217 -20.47 17.49 -4.76
CA ARG A 217 -19.89 16.36 -5.50
C ARG A 217 -18.38 16.34 -5.24
N MET A 218 -17.82 15.14 -5.13
CA MET A 218 -16.38 14.91 -4.97
C MET A 218 -15.88 13.98 -6.07
N ALA A 219 -14.71 14.27 -6.62
CA ALA A 219 -14.02 13.41 -7.56
C ALA A 219 -12.54 13.29 -7.17
N GLY A 220 -11.99 12.09 -7.13
CA GLY A 220 -10.58 11.84 -6.84
C GLY A 220 -9.91 11.10 -8.00
N PRO A 221 -8.57 11.12 -8.09
CA PRO A 221 -7.81 10.45 -9.14
C PRO A 221 -7.78 8.91 -8.99
N GLY A 222 -8.41 8.36 -7.95
CA GLY A 222 -8.40 6.93 -7.61
C GLY A 222 -7.83 6.67 -6.22
N MET A 223 -7.77 5.38 -5.84
CA MET A 223 -7.19 4.95 -4.57
C MET A 223 -5.67 4.83 -4.71
N TYR A 224 -4.94 5.64 -3.95
CA TYR A 224 -3.47 5.62 -3.90
C TYR A 224 -2.99 5.42 -2.48
N SER A 225 -2.05 4.49 -2.28
CA SER A 225 -1.46 4.29 -0.97
C SER A 225 -0.58 5.46 -0.57
N ARG A 226 -0.70 5.87 0.68
CA ARG A 226 0.11 6.89 1.36
C ARG A 226 1.15 6.28 2.28
N ILE A 227 0.98 5.00 2.58
CA ILE A 227 1.88 4.19 3.38
C ILE A 227 2.34 3.02 2.49
N THR A 228 3.64 2.94 2.21
CA THR A 228 4.22 1.89 1.38
C THR A 228 5.37 1.21 2.13
N PRO A 229 5.24 -0.06 2.53
CA PRO A 229 6.34 -0.79 3.15
C PRO A 229 7.46 -1.04 2.15
N PHE A 230 8.70 -0.83 2.58
CA PHE A 230 9.89 -1.06 1.74
C PHE A 230 11.14 -1.26 2.61
N ASN A 231 11.88 -2.35 2.36
CA ASN A 231 13.14 -2.69 3.05
C ASN A 231 13.06 -2.59 4.59
N GLY A 232 11.99 -3.14 5.18
CA GLY A 232 11.77 -3.12 6.64
C GLY A 232 11.40 -1.76 7.22
N ASN A 233 11.18 -0.74 6.37
CA ASN A 233 10.77 0.60 6.74
C ASN A 233 9.44 0.97 6.06
N TRP A 234 8.95 2.17 6.31
CA TRP A 234 7.70 2.66 5.73
C TRP A 234 7.94 3.95 4.96
N ILE A 235 7.55 3.98 3.69
CA ILE A 235 7.55 5.19 2.88
C ILE A 235 6.21 5.90 3.10
N LEU A 236 6.27 7.16 3.51
CA LEU A 236 5.14 8.02 3.82
C LEU A 236 5.00 9.11 2.76
N LEU A 237 3.82 9.19 2.16
CA LEU A 237 3.48 10.14 1.12
C LEU A 237 2.34 11.04 1.59
N GLU A 238 2.67 12.26 1.99
CA GLU A 238 1.71 13.34 2.21
C GLU A 238 1.64 14.21 0.94
N PRO A 239 0.50 14.24 0.22
CA PRO A 239 0.33 15.01 -1.03
C PRO A 239 0.68 16.50 -0.91
N SER A 240 0.56 17.05 0.30
CA SER A 240 0.88 18.44 0.62
C SER A 240 2.38 18.71 0.71
N SER A 241 3.21 17.67 0.76
CA SER A 241 4.66 17.77 0.92
C SER A 241 5.40 17.79 -0.43
N ASP A 242 6.51 18.51 -0.44
CA ASP A 242 7.48 18.53 -1.55
C ASP A 242 8.44 17.33 -1.52
N THR A 243 8.33 16.48 -0.49
CA THR A 243 9.23 15.35 -0.28
C THR A 243 8.44 14.16 0.24
N ILE A 244 8.68 13.01 -0.36
CA ILE A 244 8.27 11.71 0.15
C ILE A 244 9.35 11.27 1.14
N TYR A 245 8.95 10.74 2.29
CA TYR A 245 9.87 10.38 3.37
C TYR A 245 9.86 8.88 3.65
N THR A 246 11.00 8.34 4.04
CA THR A 246 11.09 7.05 4.73
C THR A 246 11.01 7.28 6.24
N LEU A 247 10.04 6.65 6.89
CA LEU A 247 9.94 6.49 8.33
C LEU A 247 10.84 5.35 8.78
N MET A 248 11.86 5.70 9.54
CA MET A 248 12.84 4.78 10.12
C MET A 248 12.30 4.12 11.40
N PRO A 249 12.92 3.03 11.90
CA PRO A 249 12.45 2.33 13.10
C PRO A 249 12.50 3.18 14.37
N ASP A 250 13.38 4.17 14.45
CA ASP A 250 13.44 5.16 15.53
C ASP A 250 12.40 6.29 15.36
N CYS A 251 11.45 6.13 14.42
CA CYS A 251 10.45 7.09 14.01
C CYS A 251 11.01 8.40 13.44
N SER A 252 12.29 8.46 13.06
CA SER A 252 12.85 9.59 12.31
C SER A 252 12.43 9.55 10.84
N LEU A 253 12.27 10.73 10.24
CA LEU A 253 11.97 10.86 8.81
C LEU A 253 13.26 11.12 8.02
N ARG A 254 13.51 10.33 6.98
CA ARG A 254 14.57 10.56 6.01
C ARG A 254 13.97 10.90 4.65
N PRO A 255 14.40 11.99 3.99
CA PRO A 255 13.98 12.28 2.62
C PRO A 255 14.25 11.08 1.69
N PHE A 256 13.24 10.70 0.91
CA PHE A 256 13.32 9.60 -0.05
C PHE A 256 13.34 10.13 -1.49
N ILE A 257 12.32 10.90 -1.87
CA ILE A 257 12.21 11.55 -3.19
C ILE A 257 11.68 12.96 -2.99
N ALA A 258 12.37 13.96 -3.53
CA ALA A 258 11.88 15.33 -3.59
C ALA A 258 11.34 15.66 -4.98
N ARG A 259 10.35 16.54 -5.05
CA ARG A 259 9.77 17.04 -6.31
C ARG A 259 10.18 18.48 -6.57
N THR A 260 10.26 18.84 -7.84
CA THR A 260 10.34 20.22 -8.31
C THR A 260 9.30 20.44 -9.43
N PRO A 261 8.64 21.61 -9.49
CA PRO A 261 8.63 22.67 -8.50
C PRO A 261 7.83 22.28 -7.23
N PRO A 262 7.96 23.04 -6.14
CA PRO A 262 7.16 22.84 -4.93
C PRO A 262 5.65 22.82 -5.20
N ILE A 263 4.89 21.97 -4.51
CA ILE A 263 3.43 21.83 -4.66
C ILE A 263 2.69 23.12 -4.34
N HIS A 264 3.16 23.86 -3.35
CA HIS A 264 2.53 25.11 -2.91
C HIS A 264 2.66 26.25 -3.94
N THR A 265 3.57 26.14 -4.92
CA THR A 265 3.71 27.12 -6.01
C THR A 265 2.92 26.75 -7.27
N MET A 266 2.16 25.65 -7.26
CA MET A 266 1.43 25.17 -8.43
C MET A 266 -0.08 25.33 -8.26
N ASP A 267 -0.71 25.89 -9.31
CA ASP A 267 -2.15 25.93 -9.50
C ASP A 267 -2.49 25.76 -11.01
N PRO A 268 -3.18 24.69 -11.42
CA PRO A 268 -3.61 23.55 -10.60
C PRO A 268 -2.41 22.71 -10.15
N GLY A 269 -2.49 22.18 -8.93
CA GLY A 269 -1.44 21.33 -8.36
C GLY A 269 -1.25 20.03 -9.15
N PHE A 270 0.01 19.62 -9.33
CA PHE A 270 0.35 18.27 -9.78
C PHE A 270 0.80 17.47 -8.58
N TYR A 271 0.28 16.27 -8.36
CA TYR A 271 0.70 15.42 -7.25
C TYR A 271 1.60 14.31 -7.75
N LEU A 272 2.62 14.00 -6.95
CA LEU A 272 3.48 12.85 -7.16
C LEU A 272 2.98 11.71 -6.27
N VAL A 273 2.64 10.57 -6.87
CA VAL A 273 2.21 9.37 -6.14
C VAL A 273 3.10 8.19 -6.46
N LEU A 274 3.41 7.37 -5.45
CA LEU A 274 4.13 6.11 -5.65
C LEU A 274 3.15 4.98 -5.97
N LYS A 275 3.59 4.06 -6.83
CA LYS A 275 2.81 2.87 -7.21
C LYS A 275 3.47 1.57 -6.80
N LEU A 276 4.77 1.45 -7.06
CA LEU A 276 5.56 0.28 -6.70
C LEU A 276 6.99 0.74 -6.45
N VAL A 277 7.57 0.33 -5.34
CA VAL A 277 8.97 0.62 -4.99
C VAL A 277 9.67 -0.72 -4.84
N SER A 278 10.63 -1.01 -5.71
CA SER A 278 11.47 -2.22 -5.67
C SER A 278 12.94 -1.84 -5.50
N ASN A 279 13.82 -2.82 -5.32
CA ASN A 279 15.27 -2.54 -5.18
C ASN A 279 15.87 -1.76 -6.36
N ARG A 280 15.36 -2.00 -7.59
CA ARG A 280 15.85 -1.32 -8.79
C ARG A 280 14.97 -0.18 -9.28
N TYR A 281 13.64 -0.35 -9.22
CA TYR A 281 12.70 0.55 -9.87
C TYR A 281 11.75 1.20 -8.88
N TYR A 282 11.62 2.53 -8.95
CA TYR A 282 10.63 3.31 -8.21
C TYR A 282 9.60 3.86 -9.20
N PHE A 283 8.42 3.23 -9.25
CA PHE A 283 7.32 3.62 -10.12
C PHE A 283 6.46 4.69 -9.46
N MET A 284 6.18 5.74 -10.21
CA MET A 284 5.41 6.89 -9.75
C MET A 284 4.53 7.46 -10.86
N GLU A 285 3.49 8.18 -10.45
CA GLU A 285 2.62 8.95 -11.35
C GLU A 285 2.65 10.41 -10.94
N SER A 286 2.81 11.30 -11.92
CA SER A 286 2.50 12.73 -11.77
C SER A 286 1.08 12.96 -12.25
N ILE A 287 0.21 13.51 -11.40
CA ILE A 287 -1.23 13.63 -11.64
C ILE A 287 -1.65 15.08 -11.49
N LYS A 288 -2.15 15.69 -12.56
CA LYS A 288 -2.69 17.06 -12.52
C LYS A 288 -4.05 17.05 -11.82
N ASN A 289 -4.21 17.84 -10.76
CA ASN A 289 -5.42 17.91 -9.95
C ASN A 289 -6.50 18.79 -10.60
N VAL A 290 -7.06 18.32 -11.71
CA VAL A 290 -8.17 18.98 -12.42
C VAL A 290 -9.22 17.95 -12.76
N TYR A 291 -10.50 18.34 -12.67
CA TYR A 291 -11.61 17.46 -13.02
C TYR A 291 -12.78 18.27 -13.57
N ASP A 292 -13.31 17.84 -14.71
CA ASP A 292 -14.52 18.38 -15.33
C ASP A 292 -15.71 17.51 -14.92
N PHE A 293 -16.50 18.01 -13.96
CA PHE A 293 -17.69 17.33 -13.45
C PHE A 293 -18.83 17.18 -14.46
N SER A 294 -18.79 17.91 -15.59
CA SER A 294 -19.79 17.78 -16.65
C SER A 294 -19.47 16.64 -17.62
N LYS A 295 -18.18 16.38 -17.83
CA LYS A 295 -17.68 15.29 -18.69
C LYS A 295 -17.31 14.03 -17.92
N GLU A 296 -17.20 14.15 -16.60
CA GLU A 296 -16.68 13.11 -15.70
C GLU A 296 -15.23 12.70 -16.02
N GLU A 297 -14.46 13.62 -16.59
CA GLU A 297 -13.08 13.42 -17.04
C GLU A 297 -12.10 14.33 -16.28
N GLY A 298 -10.89 13.84 -16.03
CA GLY A 298 -9.85 14.62 -15.40
C GLY A 298 -8.66 13.80 -14.95
N PHE A 299 -7.87 14.39 -14.07
CA PHE A 299 -6.67 13.77 -13.49
C PHE A 299 -5.69 13.21 -14.53
N PRO A 300 -5.27 14.00 -15.56
CA PRO A 300 -4.33 13.51 -16.54
C PRO A 300 -3.02 13.10 -15.86
N ARG A 301 -2.45 11.97 -16.31
CA ARG A 301 -1.34 11.28 -15.64
C ARG A 301 -0.10 11.19 -16.51
N THR A 302 1.05 11.31 -15.86
CA THR A 302 2.36 11.00 -16.42
C THR A 302 2.99 9.86 -15.64
N TYR A 303 3.23 8.73 -16.32
CA TYR A 303 3.84 7.53 -15.77
C TYR A 303 5.36 7.63 -15.81
N LEU A 304 6.01 7.58 -14.64
CA LEU A 304 7.45 7.72 -14.48
C LEU A 304 8.03 6.55 -13.70
N VAL A 305 9.23 6.12 -14.06
CA VAL A 305 10.03 5.17 -13.28
C VAL A 305 11.43 5.74 -13.10
N TYR A 306 11.92 5.71 -11.86
CA TYR A 306 13.33 5.94 -11.56
C TYR A 306 14.05 4.59 -11.54
N ASP A 307 15.12 4.45 -12.33
CA ASP A 307 16.00 3.28 -12.32
C ASP A 307 17.22 3.59 -11.46
N THR A 308 17.34 2.93 -10.31
CA THR A 308 18.41 3.20 -9.33
C THR A 308 19.80 2.87 -9.85
N GLN A 309 19.91 2.01 -10.86
CA GLN A 309 21.20 1.68 -11.48
C GLN A 309 21.64 2.73 -12.49
N GLU A 310 20.71 3.19 -13.32
CA GLU A 310 20.96 4.23 -14.32
C GLU A 310 20.92 5.64 -13.72
N LYS A 311 20.37 5.78 -12.50
CA LYS A 311 20.16 7.02 -11.77
C LYS A 311 19.37 8.07 -12.55
N ASP A 312 18.44 7.63 -13.39
CA ASP A 312 17.64 8.50 -14.26
C ASP A 312 16.16 8.08 -14.32
N PHE A 313 15.33 8.98 -14.83
CA PHE A 313 13.88 8.82 -14.97
C PHE A 313 13.48 8.48 -16.39
N PHE A 314 12.49 7.60 -16.51
CA PHE A 314 11.95 7.12 -17.77
C PHE A 314 10.42 7.17 -17.78
N ARG A 315 9.83 7.35 -18.96
CA ARG A 315 8.46 6.87 -19.20
C ARG A 315 8.49 5.35 -19.22
N TYR A 316 7.48 4.70 -18.65
CA TYR A 316 7.42 3.23 -18.69
C TYR A 316 6.19 2.71 -19.43
N ILE A 317 6.36 1.53 -20.02
CA ILE A 317 5.27 0.59 -20.31
C ILE A 317 5.66 -0.75 -19.67
N ILE A 318 4.73 -1.35 -18.93
CA ILE A 318 4.92 -2.67 -18.33
C ILE A 318 4.09 -3.67 -19.12
N TYR A 319 4.65 -4.86 -19.33
CA TYR A 319 3.92 -6.00 -19.85
C TYR A 319 3.85 -7.11 -18.81
N ASN A 320 2.74 -7.85 -18.82
CA ASN A 320 2.65 -9.11 -18.10
C ASN A 320 3.36 -10.20 -18.92
N GLY A 321 4.47 -10.71 -18.39
CA GLY A 321 5.33 -11.71 -19.00
C GLY A 321 4.69 -13.09 -19.16
N ASP A 322 3.54 -13.36 -18.53
CA ASP A 322 2.80 -14.63 -18.66
C ASP A 322 1.78 -14.62 -19.80
N TYR A 323 1.77 -13.57 -20.65
CA TYR A 323 1.05 -13.56 -21.93
C TYR A 323 1.98 -13.87 -23.10
N SER A 324 1.46 -14.53 -24.13
CA SER A 324 2.20 -14.85 -25.37
C SER A 324 2.44 -13.64 -26.27
N TYR A 325 1.77 -12.52 -25.99
CA TYR A 325 1.92 -11.24 -26.68
C TYR A 325 2.22 -10.12 -25.67
N LYS A 326 2.53 -8.90 -26.17
CA LYS A 326 2.76 -7.70 -25.36
C LYS A 326 1.45 -7.21 -24.71
N LYS A 327 0.97 -7.92 -23.69
CA LYS A 327 -0.17 -7.51 -22.87
C LYS A 327 0.28 -6.44 -21.88
N GLU A 328 -0.15 -5.20 -22.10
CA GLU A 328 0.11 -4.11 -21.16
C GLU A 328 -0.45 -4.42 -19.78
N PHE A 329 0.31 -4.04 -18.75
CA PHE A 329 -0.04 -4.15 -17.35
C PHE A 329 0.01 -2.75 -16.71
N TYR A 330 -1.09 -2.34 -16.10
CA TYR A 330 -1.18 -1.02 -15.48
C TYR A 330 -0.91 -1.12 -13.98
N MET A 331 0.09 -0.37 -13.51
CA MET A 331 0.44 -0.31 -12.08
C MET A 331 -0.71 0.18 -11.20
N SER A 332 -1.70 0.88 -11.76
CA SER A 332 -2.94 1.26 -11.08
C SER A 332 -3.72 0.06 -10.55
N MET A 333 -3.54 -1.13 -11.11
CA MET A 333 -4.15 -2.37 -10.64
C MET A 333 -3.55 -2.88 -9.32
N LEU A 334 -2.32 -2.47 -8.98
CA LEU A 334 -1.62 -2.94 -7.79
C LEU A 334 -1.91 -2.06 -6.57
N THR A 335 -2.19 -2.73 -5.46
CA THR A 335 -2.40 -2.13 -4.13
C THR A 335 -1.49 -2.79 -3.10
N PRO A 336 -0.74 -2.06 -2.26
CA PRO A 336 0.02 -2.65 -1.15
C PRO A 336 -0.90 -3.37 -0.17
N ILE A 337 -0.52 -4.56 0.31
CA ILE A 337 -1.42 -5.40 1.13
C ILE A 337 -0.91 -5.75 2.52
N ASN A 338 0.41 -5.67 2.76
CA ASN A 338 1.01 -6.02 4.04
C ASN A 338 2.37 -5.35 4.25
N SER A 339 2.91 -5.47 5.46
CA SER A 339 4.20 -4.89 5.88
C SER A 339 5.41 -5.47 5.15
N LYS A 340 5.26 -6.55 4.38
CA LYS A 340 6.35 -7.16 3.59
C LYS A 340 6.59 -6.47 2.24
N GLY A 341 5.75 -5.50 1.87
CA GLY A 341 5.83 -4.86 0.55
C GLY A 341 5.14 -5.65 -0.57
N GLU A 342 4.33 -6.67 -0.23
CA GLU A 342 3.55 -7.38 -1.24
C GLU A 342 2.43 -6.48 -1.77
N LEU A 343 2.17 -6.58 -3.07
CA LEU A 343 1.06 -5.92 -3.74
C LEU A 343 0.09 -6.95 -4.30
N TRP A 344 -1.18 -6.58 -4.39
CA TRP A 344 -2.20 -7.45 -4.95
C TRP A 344 -2.95 -6.79 -6.11
N ALA A 345 -3.42 -7.62 -7.02
CA ALA A 345 -4.46 -7.37 -8.01
C ALA A 345 -5.36 -8.60 -8.11
N THR A 346 -6.47 -8.51 -8.84
CA THR A 346 -7.26 -9.68 -9.21
C THR A 346 -7.49 -9.79 -10.71
N LEU A 347 -7.59 -11.04 -11.16
CA LEU A 347 -7.86 -11.41 -12.54
C LEU A 347 -9.20 -12.15 -12.59
N ASN A 348 -10.04 -11.82 -13.56
CA ASN A 348 -11.34 -12.45 -13.72
C ASN A 348 -11.20 -13.86 -14.34
N ALA A 349 -11.82 -14.88 -13.75
CA ALA A 349 -11.69 -16.27 -14.19
C ALA A 349 -12.21 -16.47 -15.61
N PHE A 350 -13.41 -15.96 -15.93
CA PHE A 350 -13.98 -15.97 -17.29
C PHE A 350 -13.02 -15.38 -18.34
N GLU A 351 -12.43 -14.21 -18.08
CA GLU A 351 -11.47 -13.61 -19.02
C GLU A 351 -10.20 -14.45 -19.19
N LEU A 352 -9.71 -15.07 -18.11
CA LEU A 352 -8.56 -15.96 -18.15
C LEU A 352 -8.86 -17.22 -18.96
N CYS A 353 -10.00 -17.88 -18.72
CA CYS A 353 -10.42 -19.08 -19.46
C CYS A 353 -10.49 -18.80 -20.96
N ARG A 354 -11.15 -17.69 -21.34
CA ARG A 354 -11.22 -17.24 -22.74
C ARG A 354 -9.84 -16.97 -23.36
N ASP A 355 -8.91 -16.40 -22.61
CA ASP A 355 -7.55 -16.17 -23.10
C ASP A 355 -6.72 -17.47 -23.15
N TYR A 356 -6.98 -18.43 -22.26
CA TYR A 356 -6.39 -19.76 -22.27
C TYR A 356 -6.80 -20.56 -23.51
N GLU A 357 -8.09 -20.62 -23.82
CA GLU A 357 -8.64 -21.29 -25.02
C GLU A 357 -8.04 -20.72 -26.31
N LYS A 358 -7.77 -19.42 -26.34
CA LYS A 358 -7.15 -18.72 -27.47
C LYS A 358 -5.63 -18.87 -27.53
N GLY A 359 -5.01 -19.65 -26.63
CA GLY A 359 -3.56 -19.86 -26.60
C GLY A 359 -2.76 -18.61 -26.24
N LYS A 360 -3.37 -17.65 -25.53
CA LYS A 360 -2.74 -16.36 -25.20
C LYS A 360 -1.92 -16.36 -23.93
N LEU A 361 -2.06 -17.39 -23.09
CA LEU A 361 -1.37 -17.50 -21.81
C LEU A 361 -0.15 -18.42 -21.92
N LYS A 362 0.88 -18.14 -21.12
CA LYS A 362 2.07 -18.98 -20.92
C LYS A 362 2.51 -18.95 -19.45
N GLY A 363 3.53 -19.72 -19.10
CA GLY A 363 4.10 -19.74 -17.74
C GLY A 363 3.08 -20.14 -16.67
N LYS A 364 3.26 -19.60 -15.47
CA LYS A 364 2.44 -19.96 -14.29
C LYS A 364 0.97 -19.58 -14.46
N LEU A 365 0.68 -18.48 -15.15
CA LEU A 365 -0.70 -18.07 -15.38
C LEU A 365 -1.45 -19.10 -16.23
N LYS A 366 -0.79 -19.67 -17.26
CA LYS A 366 -1.38 -20.76 -18.06
C LYS A 366 -1.65 -22.00 -17.20
N GLU A 367 -0.72 -22.37 -16.34
CA GLU A 367 -0.82 -23.55 -15.47
C GLU A 367 -2.00 -23.43 -14.50
N VAL A 368 -2.14 -22.27 -13.83
CA VAL A 368 -3.27 -22.01 -12.92
C VAL A 368 -4.59 -21.99 -13.68
N THR A 369 -4.66 -21.28 -14.81
CA THR A 369 -5.89 -21.18 -15.60
C THR A 369 -6.38 -22.51 -16.16
N ALA A 370 -5.49 -23.49 -16.39
CA ALA A 370 -5.89 -24.82 -16.87
C ALA A 370 -6.82 -25.58 -15.92
N THR A 371 -6.94 -25.14 -14.66
CA THR A 371 -7.78 -25.76 -13.63
C THR A 371 -9.04 -24.95 -13.28
N LEU A 372 -9.24 -23.79 -13.91
CA LEU A 372 -10.35 -22.88 -13.60
C LEU A 372 -11.60 -23.21 -14.41
N GLY A 373 -12.76 -23.03 -13.78
CA GLY A 373 -14.04 -22.81 -14.43
C GLY A 373 -14.27 -21.33 -14.74
N GLU A 374 -15.11 -21.04 -15.73
CA GLU A 374 -15.46 -19.65 -16.10
C GLU A 374 -16.19 -18.89 -15.00
N ASP A 375 -16.98 -19.60 -14.20
CA ASP A 375 -17.78 -19.08 -13.08
C ASP A 375 -17.02 -19.08 -11.74
N ASP A 376 -15.75 -19.48 -11.73
CA ASP A 376 -14.94 -19.46 -10.53
C ASP A 376 -14.70 -18.02 -10.04
N ASN A 377 -14.39 -17.91 -8.76
CA ASN A 377 -13.94 -16.68 -8.14
C ASN A 377 -12.71 -16.12 -8.85
N ARG A 378 -12.47 -14.83 -8.64
CA ARG A 378 -11.30 -14.15 -9.20
C ARG A 378 -10.01 -14.80 -8.68
N VAL A 379 -9.00 -14.87 -9.56
CA VAL A 379 -7.64 -15.28 -9.21
C VAL A 379 -6.92 -14.08 -8.60
N ILE A 380 -6.33 -14.23 -7.42
CA ILE A 380 -5.48 -13.22 -6.82
C ILE A 380 -4.12 -13.26 -7.51
N MET A 381 -3.64 -12.10 -7.95
CA MET A 381 -2.27 -11.90 -8.42
C MET A 381 -1.49 -11.19 -7.32
N LEU A 382 -0.58 -11.90 -6.64
CA LEU A 382 0.36 -11.31 -5.69
C LEU A 382 1.68 -11.00 -6.37
N VAL A 383 2.14 -9.77 -6.19
CA VAL A 383 3.40 -9.26 -6.73
C VAL A 383 4.33 -8.98 -5.56
N LYS A 384 5.48 -9.65 -5.55
CA LYS A 384 6.43 -9.69 -4.44
C LYS A 384 7.79 -9.21 -4.89
N HIS A 385 8.59 -8.71 -3.94
CA HIS A 385 9.99 -8.43 -4.20
C HIS A 385 10.74 -9.72 -4.52
N LYS A 386 11.53 -9.69 -5.60
CA LYS A 386 12.50 -10.75 -5.87
C LYS A 386 13.52 -10.81 -4.75
N LYS A 387 13.85 -12.04 -4.34
CA LYS A 387 14.91 -12.32 -3.36
C LYS A 387 16.29 -12.03 -3.89
#